data_AF-A0A433JQ62-F1
#
_entry.id   AF-A0A433JQ62-F1
#
_cell.length_a   1.000
_cell.length_b   1.000
_cell.length_c   1.000
_cell.angle_alpha   90.00
_cell.angle_beta   90.00
_cell.angle_gamma   90.00
#
_symmetry.space_group_name_H-M   'P 1'
#
loop_
_entity.id
_entity.type
_entity.pdbx_description
1 polymer ?
#
loop_
_entity_poly.entity_id
_entity_poly.type
_entity_poly.pdbx_seq_one_letter_code
_entity_poly.pdbx_strand_id
1 'polypeptide(L)' 'MTQKSLTATLRRLERNGIVERVVLSSRPVAIEYRITPLGKTFREPVDVILRWAATNLPAIERARAAFDDHPEDP' A
#
# COMPACT_ATOMS: atom_id res chain seq x y z
N MET A 1 7.77 7.50 -6.64
CA MET A 1 6.37 7.41 -7.14
C MET A 1 6.12 8.54 -8.12
N THR A 2 5.52 8.29 -9.28
CA THR A 2 5.21 9.35 -10.26
C THR A 2 3.74 9.78 -10.15
N GLN A 3 3.41 10.99 -10.62
CA GLN A 3 2.03 11.48 -10.63
C GLN A 3 1.10 10.54 -11.44
N LYS A 4 1.64 9.98 -12.53
CA LYS A 4 0.94 9.02 -13.39
C LYS A 4 0.65 7.71 -12.66
N SER A 5 1.62 7.17 -11.90
CA SER A 5 1.43 5.92 -11.15
C SER A 5 0.45 6.09 -9.99
N LEU A 6 0.47 7.24 -9.31
CA LEU A 6 -0.48 7.56 -8.24
C LEU A 6 -1.92 7.66 -8.78
N THR A 7 -2.12 8.41 -9.86
CA THR A 7 -3.44 8.55 -10.51
C THR A 7 -3.98 7.19 -10.97
N ALA A 8 -3.14 6.36 -11.59
CA ALA A 8 -3.53 5.01 -12.01
C ALA A 8 -3.94 4.13 -10.82
N THR A 9 -3.22 4.23 -9.71
CA THR A 9 -3.51 3.47 -8.48
C THR A 9 -4.84 3.92 -7.86
N LEU A 10 -5.06 5.23 -7.71
CA LEU A 10 -6.30 5.78 -7.16
C LEU A 10 -7.52 5.41 -8.01
N ARG A 11 -7.42 5.48 -9.35
CA ARG A 11 -8.51 5.04 -10.24
C ARG A 11 -8.84 3.55 -10.08
N ARG A 12 -7.84 2.70 -9.85
CA ARG A 12 -8.06 1.27 -9.61
C ARG A 12 -8.75 1.03 -8.26
N LEU A 13 -8.31 1.73 -7.22
CA LEU A 13 -8.95 1.65 -5.90
C LEU A 13 -10.38 2.19 -5.92
N GLU A 14 -10.65 3.25 -6.69
CA GLU A 14 -11.98 3.82 -6.90
C GLU A 14 -12.89 2.83 -7.63
N ARG A 15 -12.40 2.23 -8.73
CA ARG A 15 -13.13 1.19 -9.46
C ARG A 15 -13.48 -0.02 -8.59
N ASN A 16 -12.62 -0.38 -7.65
CA ASN A 16 -12.83 -1.49 -6.73
C ASN A 16 -13.69 -1.10 -5.50
N GLY A 17 -14.16 0.15 -5.41
CA GLY A 17 -14.98 0.63 -4.30
C GLY A 17 -14.24 0.80 -2.97
N ILE A 18 -12.90 0.84 -3.00
CA ILE A 18 -12.04 0.94 -1.80
C ILE A 18 -11.84 2.39 -1.39
N VAL A 19 -11.76 3.27 -2.37
CA VAL A 19 -11.76 4.72 -2.16
C VAL A 19 -12.90 5.34 -2.95
N GLU A 20 -13.45 6.43 -2.43
CA GLU A 20 -14.38 7.29 -3.16
C GLU A 20 -13.69 8.60 -3.51
N ARG A 21 -14.06 9.16 -4.66
CA ARG A 21 -13.56 10.44 -5.15
C ARG A 21 -14.63 11.51 -4.93
N VAL A 22 -14.30 12.53 -4.15
CA VAL A 22 -15.19 13.65 -3.82
C VAL A 22 -14.67 14.92 -4.49
N VAL A 23 -15.51 15.57 -5.27
CA VAL A 23 -15.21 16.89 -5.84
C VAL A 23 -15.67 17.95 -4.86
N LEU A 24 -14.73 18.75 -4.37
CA LEU A 24 -15.02 19.87 -3.50
C LEU A 24 -15.32 21.09 -4.36
N SER A 25 -16.49 21.69 -4.16
CA SER A 25 -16.92 22.93 -4.81
C SER A 25 -16.19 24.16 -4.22
N SER A 26 -14.87 24.11 -4.17
CA SER A 26 -13.99 25.20 -3.74
C SER A 26 -13.46 26.00 -4.95
N ARG A 27 -12.89 27.18 -4.69
CA ARG A 27 -12.07 27.92 -5.67
C ARG A 27 -10.63 27.97 -5.17
N PRO A 28 -9.66 27.29 -5.82
CA PRO A 28 -9.81 26.40 -6.98
C PRO A 28 -10.54 25.08 -6.65
N VAL A 29 -11.06 24.39 -7.68
CA VAL A 29 -11.72 23.08 -7.53
C VAL A 29 -10.70 22.09 -6.98
N ALA A 30 -11.05 21.43 -5.87
CA ALA A 30 -10.21 20.42 -5.24
C ALA A 30 -10.85 19.03 -5.33
N ILE A 31 -10.02 17.99 -5.31
CA ILE A 31 -10.46 16.60 -5.27
C ILE A 31 -9.95 15.98 -3.98
N GLU A 32 -10.85 15.37 -3.22
CA GLU A 32 -10.52 14.58 -2.04
C GLU A 32 -10.78 13.10 -2.33
N TYR A 33 -9.90 12.23 -1.83
CA TYR A 33 -10.11 10.79 -1.85
C TYR A 33 -10.32 10.30 -0.42
N ARG A 34 -11.39 9.53 -0.19
CA ARG A 34 -11.72 8.97 1.12
C ARG A 34 -11.79 7.46 1.05
N ILE A 35 -11.38 6.80 2.12
CA ILE A 35 -11.54 5.34 2.25
C ILE A 35 -13.01 5.04 2.54
N THR A 36 -13.62 4.20 1.73
CA THR A 36 -15.03 3.79 1.87
C THR A 36 -15.21 2.84 3.06
N PRO A 37 -16.44 2.54 3.49
CA PRO A 37 -16.70 1.47 4.44
C PRO A 37 -16.11 0.12 4.01
N LEU A 38 -16.21 -0.23 2.71
CA LEU A 38 -15.57 -1.42 2.15
C LEU A 38 -14.05 -1.36 2.28
N GLY A 39 -13.42 -0.23 1.93
CA GLY A 39 -11.96 -0.10 2.05
C GLY A 39 -11.45 -0.19 3.49
N LYS A 40 -12.26 0.20 4.48
CA LYS A 40 -11.89 0.08 5.90
C LYS A 40 -11.82 -1.37 6.37
N THR A 41 -12.51 -2.32 5.72
CA THR A 41 -12.44 -3.74 6.09
C THR A 41 -11.06 -4.34 5.81
N PHE A 42 -10.26 -3.74 4.92
CA PHE A 42 -8.88 -4.16 4.69
C PHE A 42 -7.93 -3.89 5.85
N ARG A 43 -8.33 -3.05 6.81
CA ARG A 43 -7.49 -2.73 7.96
C ARG A 43 -7.07 -3.98 8.71
N GLU A 44 -7.99 -4.90 8.97
CA GLU A 44 -7.68 -6.12 9.71
C GLU A 44 -6.69 -7.03 8.97
N PRO A 45 -6.89 -7.39 7.68
CA PRO A 45 -5.89 -8.11 6.90
C PRO A 45 -4.52 -7.43 6.84
N VAL A 46 -4.49 -6.11 6.64
CA VAL A 46 -3.24 -5.34 6.61
C VAL A 46 -2.53 -5.42 7.97
N ASP A 47 -3.27 -5.25 9.06
CA ASP A 47 -2.71 -5.31 10.41
C ASP A 47 -2.16 -6.72 10.72
N VAL A 48 -2.79 -7.79 10.22
CA VAL A 48 -2.28 -9.17 10.34
C VAL A 48 -0.93 -9.31 9.63
N ILE A 49 -0.84 -8.83 8.38
CA ILE A 49 0.39 -8.89 7.60
C ILE A 49 1.51 -8.07 8.26
N LEU A 50 1.19 -6.86 8.73
CA LEU A 50 2.15 -6.00 9.43
C LEU A 50 2.66 -6.65 10.72
N ARG A 51 1.77 -7.25 11.52
CA ARG A 51 2.17 -7.98 12.74
C ARG A 51 3.07 -9.16 12.41
N TRP A 52 2.72 -9.96 11.41
CA TRP A 52 3.55 -11.07 10.97
C TRP A 52 4.93 -10.59 10.51
N ALA A 53 4.97 -9.55 9.68
CA ALA A 53 6.22 -9.00 9.17
C ALA A 53 7.10 -8.46 10.30
N ALA A 54 6.53 -7.73 11.26
CA ALA A 54 7.25 -7.23 12.43
C ALA A 54 7.80 -8.38 13.30
N THR A 55 6.99 -9.42 13.52
CA THR A 55 7.40 -10.59 14.31
C THR A 55 8.55 -11.35 13.64
N ASN A 56 8.53 -11.46 12.30
CA ASN A 56 9.49 -12.25 11.53
C ASN A 56 10.65 -11.42 10.97
N LEU A 57 10.69 -10.11 11.22
CA LEU A 57 11.72 -9.22 10.70
C LEU A 57 13.14 -9.73 10.99
N PRO A 58 13.48 -10.19 12.21
CA PRO A 58 14.82 -10.73 12.48
C PRO A 58 15.13 -12.02 11.71
N ALA A 59 14.12 -12.83 11.39
CA ALA A 59 14.31 -14.03 10.58
C ALA A 59 14.52 -13.67 9.10
N ILE A 60 13.77 -12.69 8.60
CA ILE A 60 13.92 -12.15 7.24
C ILE A 60 15.30 -11.52 7.07
N GLU A 61 15.78 -10.74 8.04
CA GLU A 61 17.11 -10.13 8.02
C GLU A 61 18.23 -11.17 7.99
N ARG A 62 18.14 -12.22 8.82
CA ARG A 62 19.09 -13.34 8.77
C ARG A 62 19.07 -14.07 7.43
N ALA A 63 17.88 -14.28 6.85
CA ALA A 63 17.77 -14.91 5.54
C ALA A 63 18.39 -14.05 4.42
N ARG A 64 18.23 -12.71 4.49
CA ARG A 64 18.86 -11.77 3.56
C ARG A 64 20.39 -11.81 3.69
N ALA A 65 20.91 -11.70 4.92
CA ALA A 65 22.34 -11.76 5.16
C ALA A 65 22.94 -13.08 4.65
N ALA A 66 22.30 -14.22 4.94
CA ALA A 66 22.76 -15.52 4.45
C ALA A 66 22.73 -15.66 2.92
N PHE A 67 21.80 -14.98 2.24
CA PHE A 67 21.77 -14.93 0.78
C PHE A 67 22.87 -14.03 0.21
N ASP A 68 23.05 -12.84 0.78
CA ASP A 68 24.08 -11.88 0.36
C ASP A 68 25.51 -12.39 0.66
N ASP A 69 25.68 -13.18 1.71
CA ASP A 69 26.93 -13.87 2.07
C ASP A 69 27.20 -15.11 1.20
N HIS A 70 26.23 -15.54 0.38
CA HIS A 70 26.47 -16.58 -0.60
C HIS A 70 27.19 -15.91 -1.79
N PRO A 71 28.48 -16.16 -2.00
CA PRO A 71 29.14 -15.64 -3.19
C PRO A 71 28.37 -16.19 -4.39
N GLU A 72 27.92 -15.30 -5.27
CA GLU A 72 27.53 -15.70 -6.62
C GLU A 72 28.70 -16.54 -7.16
N ASP A 73 28.44 -17.83 -7.40
CA ASP A 73 29.34 -18.67 -8.18
C ASP A 73 29.55 -17.95 -9.53
N PRO A 74 30.80 -17.78 -9.99
CA PRO A 74 31.15 -16.97 -11.16
C PRO A 74 30.54 -17.47 -12.47
#